data_AF-A0A973KSA0-F1
#
_entry.id   AF-A0A973KSA0-F1
#
_cell.length_a   1.000
_cell.length_b   1.000
_cell.length_c   1.000
_cell.angle_alpha   90.00
_cell.angle_beta   90.00
_cell.angle_gamma   90.00
#
_symmetry.space_group_name_H-M   'P 1'
#
loop_
_entity.id
_entity.type
_entity.pdbx_description
1 polymer ?
#
loop_
_entity_poly.entity_id
_entity_poly.type
_entity_poly.pdbx_seq_one_letter_code
_entity_poly.pdbx_strand_id
1 'polypeptide(L)'
;GGVVPVAATVELLERSLAWRAAAPVVRSALLDHWDDGGWRVLQYSGVHGGGQGARPVFVLFAVDAAASLDTVAEPAVRVGVVDADTGEPVAAPTRPEPRV
;
A
#
# COMPACT_ATOMS: atom_id res chain seq x y z
N GLY A 1 2.25 25.91 -8.27
CA GLY A 1 2.48 24.60 -7.65
C GLY A 1 2.03 23.56 -8.65
N GLY A 2 2.97 22.79 -9.19
CA GLY A 2 2.65 21.73 -10.15
C GLY A 2 2.06 20.52 -9.42
N VAL A 3 1.28 19.73 -10.15
CA VAL A 3 0.82 18.42 -9.67
C VAL A 3 2.04 17.56 -9.32
N VAL A 4 2.06 16.94 -8.13
CA VAL A 4 3.14 16.03 -7.73
C VAL A 4 3.16 14.86 -8.71
N PRO A 5 4.28 14.59 -9.40
CA PRO A 5 4.38 13.44 -10.30
C PRO A 5 4.21 12.12 -9.54
N VAL A 6 3.58 11.14 -10.16
CA VAL A 6 3.36 9.81 -9.55
C VAL A 6 4.67 9.16 -9.12
N ALA A 7 5.74 9.30 -9.91
CA ALA A 7 7.06 8.78 -9.57
C ALA A 7 7.59 9.36 -8.25
N ALA A 8 7.35 10.64 -7.97
CA ALA A 8 7.73 11.26 -6.70
C ALA A 8 6.89 10.73 -5.53
N THR A 9 5.60 10.45 -5.75
CA THR A 9 4.74 9.79 -4.75
C THR A 9 5.20 8.36 -4.47
N VAL A 10 5.61 7.59 -5.49
CA VAL A 10 6.16 6.24 -5.34
C VAL A 10 7.46 6.27 -4.55
N GLU A 11 8.40 7.16 -4.90
CA GLU A 11 9.67 7.29 -4.19
C GLU A 11 9.47 7.66 -2.70
N LEU A 12 8.52 8.55 -2.43
CA LEU A 12 8.12 8.91 -1.07
C LEU A 12 7.49 7.72 -0.33
N LEU A 13 6.60 6.97 -0.99
CA LEU A 13 5.98 5.77 -0.42
C LEU A 13 7.03 4.72 -0.06
N GLU A 14 7.96 4.41 -0.96
CA GLU A 14 8.97 3.37 -0.77
C GLU A 14 9.90 3.64 0.43
N ARG A 15 10.04 4.91 0.85
CA ARG A 15 10.77 5.32 2.05
C ARG A 15 9.94 5.25 3.34
N SER A 16 8.63 5.11 3.25
CA SER A 16 7.72 5.11 4.39
C SER A 16 7.74 3.80 5.20
N LEU A 17 7.35 3.88 6.47
CA LEU A 17 7.15 2.70 7.31
C LEU A 17 6.02 1.80 6.81
N ALA A 18 4.98 2.39 6.20
CA ALA A 18 3.86 1.64 5.63
C ALA A 18 4.32 0.70 4.52
N TRP A 19 5.20 1.19 3.62
CA TRP A 19 5.82 0.35 2.60
C TRP A 19 6.63 -0.78 3.22
N ARG A 20 7.51 -0.48 4.18
CA ARG A 20 8.34 -1.50 4.85
C ARG A 20 7.50 -2.62 5.50
N ALA A 21 6.34 -2.28 6.05
CA ALA A 21 5.43 -3.24 6.67
C ALA A 21 4.73 -4.15 5.64
N ALA A 22 4.39 -3.62 4.46
CA ALA A 22 3.64 -4.32 3.42
C ALA A 22 4.51 -4.93 2.30
N ALA A 23 5.77 -4.51 2.18
CA ALA A 23 6.74 -5.01 1.19
C ALA A 23 6.85 -6.55 1.14
N PRO A 24 6.75 -7.31 2.26
CA PRO A 24 6.75 -8.77 2.21
C PRO A 24 5.56 -9.38 1.46
N VAL A 25 4.47 -8.64 1.25
CA VAL A 25 3.25 -9.09 0.53
C VAL A 25 3.30 -8.66 -0.94
N VAL A 26 3.88 -7.49 -1.25
CA VAL A 26 3.98 -6.95 -2.61
C VAL A 26 4.86 -7.83 -3.50
N ARG A 27 4.42 -8.06 -4.74
CA ARG A 27 5.12 -8.93 -5.71
C ARG A 27 5.34 -8.31 -7.08
N SER A 28 4.65 -7.22 -7.42
CA SER A 28 4.84 -6.52 -8.69
C SER A 28 5.24 -5.04 -8.51
N ALA A 29 5.60 -4.41 -9.63
CA ALA A 29 5.57 -2.97 -9.77
C ALA A 29 4.13 -2.42 -9.68
N LEU A 30 4.01 -1.09 -9.58
CA LEU A 30 2.75 -0.36 -9.56
C LEU A 30 1.88 -0.77 -10.76
N LEU A 31 0.66 -1.25 -10.49
CA LEU A 31 -0.30 -1.66 -11.52
C LEU A 31 -1.14 -0.49 -12.00
N ASP A 32 -1.66 0.30 -11.06
CA ASP A 32 -2.53 1.43 -11.35
C ASP A 32 -2.41 2.50 -10.26
N HIS A 33 -2.88 3.70 -10.58
CA HIS A 33 -3.00 4.80 -9.64
C HIS A 33 -4.18 5.70 -9.98
N TRP A 34 -4.79 6.28 -8.96
CA TRP A 34 -5.83 7.29 -9.12
C TRP A 34 -5.82 8.24 -7.93
N ASP A 35 -6.43 9.42 -8.12
CA ASP A 35 -6.61 10.40 -7.06
C ASP A 35 -8.07 10.39 -6.59
N ASP A 36 -8.30 10.29 -5.28
CA ASP A 36 -9.62 10.34 -4.67
C ASP A 36 -9.57 11.06 -3.31
N GLY A 37 -10.45 12.03 -3.11
CA GLY A 37 -10.61 12.71 -1.81
C GLY A 37 -9.33 13.30 -1.19
N GLY A 38 -8.39 13.78 -2.02
CA GLY A 38 -7.08 14.32 -1.56
C GLY A 38 -6.00 13.26 -1.34
N TRP A 39 -6.30 11.99 -1.61
CA TRP A 39 -5.35 10.89 -1.57
C TRP A 39 -4.98 10.47 -2.99
N ARG A 40 -3.71 10.18 -3.20
CA ARG A 40 -3.25 9.38 -4.31
C ARG A 40 -3.20 7.92 -3.88
N VAL A 41 -4.01 7.10 -4.53
CA VAL A 41 -4.03 5.65 -4.30
C VAL A 41 -3.10 4.97 -5.31
N LEU A 42 -2.22 4.12 -4.79
CA LEU A 42 -1.28 3.31 -5.56
C LEU A 42 -1.63 1.84 -5.36
N GLN A 43 -1.91 1.13 -6.46
CA GLN A 43 -2.27 -0.29 -6.44
C GLN A 43 -1.10 -1.16 -6.88
N TYR A 44 -0.76 -2.15 -6.06
CA TYR A 44 0.23 -3.17 -6.35
C TYR A 44 -0.41 -4.55 -6.28
N SER A 45 0.10 -5.53 -7.06
CA SER A 45 -0.23 -6.93 -6.79
C SER A 45 0.63 -7.48 -5.66
N GLY A 46 0.06 -8.40 -4.91
CA GLY A 46 0.73 -9.13 -3.87
C GLY A 46 0.18 -10.53 -3.72
N VAL A 47 0.77 -11.27 -2.79
CA VAL A 47 0.32 -12.60 -2.38
C VAL A 47 0.23 -12.62 -0.86
N HIS A 48 -0.94 -12.97 -0.33
CA HIS A 48 -1.16 -13.12 1.10
C HIS A 48 -1.21 -14.59 1.50
N GLY A 49 -0.59 -14.93 2.64
CA GLY A 49 -0.42 -16.32 3.09
C GLY A 49 0.83 -17.00 2.52
N GLY A 50 0.96 -18.31 2.76
CA GLY A 50 2.09 -19.12 2.29
C GLY A 50 1.69 -20.55 1.94
N GLY A 51 2.48 -21.21 1.10
CA GLY A 51 2.24 -22.59 0.65
C GLY A 51 0.99 -22.72 -0.23
N GLN A 52 0.25 -23.82 -0.08
CA GLN A 52 -0.96 -24.14 -0.85
C GLN A 52 -2.15 -23.18 -0.60
N GLY A 53 -2.06 -22.31 0.42
CA GLY A 53 -3.09 -21.32 0.75
C GLY A 53 -2.73 -19.87 0.34
N ALA A 54 -1.71 -19.70 -0.50
CA ALA A 54 -1.34 -18.40 -1.05
C ALA A 54 -2.47 -17.86 -1.94
N ARG A 55 -2.93 -16.64 -1.64
CA ARG A 55 -4.00 -15.99 -2.40
C ARG A 55 -3.53 -14.68 -3.03
N PRO A 56 -3.93 -14.40 -4.29
CA PRO A 56 -3.63 -13.14 -4.93
C PRO A 56 -4.37 -12.00 -4.21
N VAL A 57 -3.67 -10.90 -3.98
CA VAL A 57 -4.23 -9.71 -3.34
C VAL A 57 -3.81 -8.45 -4.08
N PHE A 58 -4.60 -7.39 -3.95
CA PHE A 58 -4.14 -6.04 -4.23
C PHE A 58 -3.74 -5.36 -2.93
N VAL A 59 -2.56 -4.74 -2.93
CA VAL A 59 -2.09 -3.87 -1.86
C VAL A 59 -2.32 -2.44 -2.30
N LEU A 60 -3.14 -1.72 -1.55
CA LEU A 60 -3.50 -0.34 -1.81
C LEU A 60 -2.79 0.56 -0.81
N PHE A 61 -2.04 1.53 -1.31
CA PHE A 61 -1.47 2.59 -0.50
C PHE A 61 -2.15 3.91 -0.85
N ALA A 62 -2.80 4.54 0.10
CA ALA A 62 -3.31 5.89 -0.03
C ALA A 62 -2.28 6.85 0.60
N VAL A 63 -1.68 7.70 -0.22
CA VAL A 63 -0.70 8.72 0.16
C VAL A 63 -1.34 10.10 -0.02
N ASP A 64 -1.05 11.08 0.83
CA ASP A 64 -1.48 12.46 0.60
C ASP A 64 -1.03 12.93 -0.80
N ALA A 65 -1.97 13.39 -1.64
CA ALA A 65 -1.69 13.75 -3.03
C ALA A 65 -0.79 15.00 -3.16
N ALA A 66 -0.69 15.82 -2.12
CA ALA A 66 0.19 16.97 -2.07
C ALA A 66 1.58 16.63 -1.52
N ALA A 67 1.77 15.43 -0.95
CA ALA A 67 3.03 15.04 -0.34
C ALA A 67 4.10 14.67 -1.38
N SER A 68 5.31 15.18 -1.14
CA SER A 68 6.54 14.87 -1.87
C SER A 68 7.71 14.88 -0.88
N LEU A 69 8.86 14.37 -1.31
CA LEU A 69 10.09 14.39 -0.51
C LEU A 69 10.58 15.82 -0.20
N ASP A 70 10.22 16.78 -1.04
CA ASP A 70 10.56 18.19 -0.85
C ASP A 70 9.62 18.90 0.14
N THR A 71 8.48 18.30 0.47
CA THR A 71 7.43 18.93 1.28
C THR A 71 7.23 18.27 2.62
N VAL A 72 7.39 16.95 2.72
CA VAL A 72 7.21 16.19 3.96
C VAL A 72 8.26 15.10 4.12
N ALA A 73 8.82 14.99 5.33
CA ALA A 73 9.78 13.93 5.66
C ALA A 73 9.09 12.58 5.93
N GLU A 74 7.90 12.60 6.52
CA GLU A 74 7.09 11.40 6.79
C GLU A 74 5.65 11.64 6.29
N PRO A 75 5.26 11.04 5.15
CA PRO A 75 3.93 11.20 4.60
C PRO A 75 2.88 10.50 5.45
N ALA A 76 1.67 11.05 5.49
CA ALA A 76 0.51 10.27 5.90
C ALA A 76 0.27 9.18 4.84
N VAL A 77 0.39 7.91 5.25
CA VAL A 77 0.13 6.75 4.39
C VAL A 77 -0.85 5.81 5.08
N ARG A 78 -1.90 5.42 4.36
CA ARG A 78 -2.82 4.37 4.77
C ARG A 78 -2.61 3.17 3.86
N VAL A 79 -2.62 1.98 4.44
CA VAL A 79 -2.46 0.72 3.70
C VAL A 79 -3.67 -0.17 3.89
N GLY A 80 -4.14 -0.76 2.80
CA GLY A 80 -5.18 -1.78 2.78
C GLY A 80 -4.76 -2.94 1.91
N VAL A 81 -5.19 -4.15 2.26
CA VAL A 81 -5.02 -5.33 1.42
C VAL A 81 -6.41 -5.85 1.08
N VAL A 82 -6.69 -6.04 -0.20
CA VAL A 82 -7.97 -6.59 -0.68
C VAL A 82 -7.70 -7.85 -1.47
N ASP A 83 -8.59 -8.82 -1.35
CA ASP A 83 -8.53 -10.05 -2.13
C ASP A 83 -8.75 -9.73 -3.61
N ALA A 84 -7.86 -10.22 -4.47
CA ALA A 84 -7.86 -9.80 -5.88
C ALA A 84 -9.04 -10.37 -6.67
N ASP A 85 -9.58 -11.51 -6.24
CA ASP A 85 -10.66 -12.22 -6.93
C ASP A 85 -12.03 -11.71 -6.47
N THR A 86 -12.16 -11.38 -5.18
CA THR A 86 -13.45 -11.00 -4.58
C THR A 86 -13.60 -9.49 -4.33
N GLY A 87 -12.50 -8.74 -4.25
CA GLY A 87 -12.50 -7.32 -3.90
C GLY A 87 -12.72 -7.04 -2.42
N GLU A 88 -12.88 -8.07 -1.59
CA GLU A 88 -13.14 -7.92 -0.16
C GLU A 88 -11.86 -7.61 0.64
N PRO A 89 -11.93 -6.81 1.71
CA PRO A 89 -10.78 -6.56 2.57
C PRO A 89 -10.23 -7.86 3.17
N VAL A 90 -8.91 -8.04 3.04
CA VAL A 90 -8.18 -9.07 3.76
C VAL A 90 -7.99 -8.57 5.19
N ALA A 91 -8.68 -9.20 6.15
CA ALA A 91 -8.40 -8.97 7.56
C ALA A 91 -6.90 -9.16 7.81
N ALA A 92 -6.25 -8.13 8.36
CA ALA A 92 -4.87 -8.25 8.81
C ALA A 92 -4.77 -9.49 9.71
N PRO A 93 -3.69 -10.29 9.65
CA PRO A 93 -3.50 -11.35 10.62
C PRO A 93 -3.60 -10.72 12.00
N THR A 94 -4.67 -11.03 12.73
CA THR A 94 -4.76 -10.72 14.15
C THR A 94 -3.48 -11.27 14.75
N ARG A 95 -2.64 -10.39 15.33
CA ARG A 95 -1.53 -10.82 16.17
C ARG A 95 -2.08 -11.95 17.05
N PRO A 96 -1.52 -13.17 17.05
CA PRO A 96 -2.00 -14.18 17.97
C PRO A 96 -1.89 -13.59 19.36
N GLU A 97 -3.02 -13.47 20.07
CA GLU A 97 -3.01 -12.99 21.44
C GLU A 97 -2.01 -13.84 22.22
N PRO A 98 -1.10 -13.24 23.01
CA PRO A 98 -0.22 -14.02 23.86
C PRO A 98 -1.12 -14.86 24.77
N ARG A 99 -1.08 -16.18 24.60
CA ARG A 99 -1.73 -17.09 25.55
C ARG A 99 -1.03 -16.88 26.89
N VAL A 100 -1.76 -16.30 27.84
CA VAL A 100 -1.36 -16.18 29.25
C VAL A 100 -1.40 -17.53 29.95
#